data_AF-A0A958GJP3-F1
#
_entry.id   AF-A0A958GJP3-F1
#
_cell.length_a   1.000
_cell.length_b   1.000
_cell.length_c   1.000
_cell.angle_alpha   90.00
_cell.angle_beta   90.00
_cell.angle_gamma   90.00
#
_symmetry.space_group_name_H-M   'P 1'
#
loop_
_entity.id
_entity.type
_entity.pdbx_description
1 polymer ?
#
loop_
_entity_poly.entity_id
_entity_poly.type
_entity_poly.pdbx_seq_one_letter_code
_entity_poly.pdbx_strand_id
1 'polypeptide(L)'
;MGYITEAKRSLATIAVLKTGLSLILAVLPLSFAVPAEGQACPKVAGLIDPDCNGFIRFAITGDSIVKGIGDLHIDDRGEPIGYPGLIERRVNLPEFRTLNIGDPGATPRSLLRGFVRYIDKGRITTRKTTDIDYFLIQVGTNSYWDYNRDPARNTPAQVATQIVRLRKWIIKNLGLRNGYEPIVFTAQVPLTNREYQNPFIRELNSHILRLKKKLNVRVDFSRIPTSVLMLGDDLHPSNYRPMAALAQRALFGPIQVEARKRFVDEDHDGLYDETEPSKFFTDPTLLDTDGDGLSDGEEVLEFETDANAPDTDHDGIDDGVEVTNGTDPLDAESF
;
A
#
# COMPACT_ATOMS: atom_id res chain seq x y z
N MET A 1 18.29 -57.14 -22.89
CA MET A 1 17.02 -56.50 -23.31
C MET A 1 16.91 -55.19 -22.53
N GLY A 2 17.07 -53.99 -23.06
CA GLY A 2 16.71 -53.45 -24.37
C GLY A 2 15.66 -52.36 -24.13
N TYR A 3 16.06 -51.08 -24.17
CA TYR A 3 15.71 -50.09 -25.22
C TYR A 3 14.30 -49.47 -25.00
N ILE A 4 14.07 -48.15 -24.87
CA ILE A 4 14.30 -47.03 -25.84
C ILE A 4 13.86 -45.70 -25.13
N THR A 5 14.72 -44.66 -24.97
CA THR A 5 14.88 -43.38 -25.73
C THR A 5 13.75 -42.33 -25.52
N GLU A 6 13.89 -41.00 -25.50
CA GLU A 6 14.91 -40.00 -25.90
C GLU A 6 14.45 -38.62 -25.32
N ALA A 7 15.34 -37.83 -24.68
CA ALA A 7 16.01 -36.61 -25.20
C ALA A 7 15.15 -35.35 -25.51
N LYS A 8 15.47 -34.22 -24.87
CA LYS A 8 16.10 -33.05 -25.54
C LYS A 8 16.63 -31.98 -24.57
N ARG A 9 17.83 -31.50 -24.93
CA ARG A 9 18.70 -30.51 -24.30
C ARG A 9 18.16 -29.07 -24.41
N SER A 10 18.63 -28.19 -23.54
CA SER A 10 19.32 -26.96 -23.96
C SER A 10 20.41 -26.59 -22.96
N LEU A 11 21.65 -26.66 -23.45
CA LEU A 11 22.88 -26.22 -22.80
C LEU A 11 23.06 -24.73 -23.09
N ALA A 12 23.37 -23.93 -22.07
CA ALA A 12 24.07 -22.66 -22.25
C ALA A 12 25.51 -22.86 -21.77
N THR A 13 26.43 -22.80 -22.73
CA THR A 13 27.88 -22.87 -22.55
C THR A 13 28.39 -21.54 -22.00
N ILE A 14 29.08 -21.55 -20.85
CA ILE A 14 29.93 -20.42 -20.42
C ILE A 14 31.38 -20.85 -20.63
N ALA A 15 32.06 -20.17 -21.55
CA ALA A 15 33.50 -20.27 -21.74
C ALA A 15 34.21 -19.47 -20.63
N VAL A 16 35.07 -20.14 -19.86
CA VAL A 16 35.94 -19.49 -18.88
C VAL A 16 37.32 -19.30 -19.50
N LEU A 17 37.69 -18.04 -19.71
CA LEU A 17 39.06 -17.62 -20.01
C LEU A 17 39.90 -17.75 -18.73
N LYS A 18 40.99 -18.52 -18.83
CA LYS A 18 42.07 -18.57 -17.83
C LYS A 18 42.77 -17.22 -17.78
N THR A 19 42.79 -16.56 -16.62
CA THR A 19 43.95 -15.83 -16.07
C THR A 19 43.64 -15.49 -14.62
N GLY A 20 44.62 -15.73 -13.75
CA GLY A 20 44.44 -15.68 -12.30
C GLY A 20 44.33 -14.27 -11.74
N LEU A 21 43.33 -14.07 -10.89
CA LEU A 21 43.38 -13.23 -9.71
C LEU A 21 42.29 -13.74 -8.75
N SER A 22 42.66 -14.04 -7.50
CA SER A 22 41.70 -14.46 -6.48
C SER A 22 40.79 -13.29 -6.14
N LEU A 23 39.55 -13.33 -6.64
CA LEU A 23 38.45 -12.54 -6.13
C LEU A 23 37.49 -13.51 -5.46
N ILE A 24 37.48 -13.54 -4.14
CA ILE A 24 36.45 -14.24 -3.36
C ILE A 24 35.17 -13.40 -3.52
N LEU A 25 34.44 -13.64 -4.61
CA LEU A 25 33.05 -13.22 -4.71
C LEU A 25 32.25 -14.28 -3.94
N ALA A 26 32.00 -14.03 -2.66
CA ALA A 26 30.97 -14.75 -1.94
C ALA A 26 29.60 -14.26 -2.47
N VAL A 27 29.20 -14.79 -3.63
CA VAL A 27 27.79 -14.75 -4.02
C VAL A 27 27.11 -15.75 -3.09
N LEU A 28 26.62 -15.27 -1.95
CA LEU A 28 25.58 -15.99 -1.23
C LEU A 28 24.39 -16.06 -2.18
N PRO A 29 24.00 -17.26 -2.67
CA PRO A 29 22.71 -17.35 -3.31
C PRO A 29 21.69 -17.06 -2.21
N LEU A 30 20.96 -15.94 -2.34
CA LEU A 30 19.64 -15.80 -1.72
C LEU A 30 18.80 -16.98 -2.22
N SER A 31 18.97 -18.09 -1.51
CA SER A 31 18.26 -19.32 -1.77
C SER A 31 16.93 -19.11 -1.09
N PHE A 32 16.00 -18.48 -1.82
CA PHE A 32 14.59 -18.56 -1.47
C PHE A 32 14.23 -20.04 -1.53
N ALA A 33 14.22 -20.67 -0.36
CA ALA A 33 13.89 -22.07 -0.23
C ALA A 33 12.43 -22.21 -0.65
N VAL A 34 12.21 -22.71 -1.87
CA VAL A 34 10.88 -23.19 -2.27
C VAL A 34 10.49 -24.23 -1.23
N PRO A 35 9.35 -24.06 -0.54
CA PRO A 35 8.95 -24.99 0.50
C PRO A 35 8.89 -26.41 -0.08
N ALA A 36 9.37 -27.38 0.69
CA ALA A 36 9.29 -28.79 0.31
C ALA A 36 7.83 -29.18 0.04
N GLU A 37 7.60 -30.15 -0.85
CA GLU A 37 6.25 -30.64 -1.17
C GLU A 37 5.45 -30.90 0.12
N GLY A 38 4.37 -30.13 0.31
CA GLY A 38 3.48 -30.23 1.47
C GLY A 38 3.68 -29.18 2.58
N GLN A 39 4.69 -28.32 2.51
CA GLN A 39 4.88 -27.22 3.46
C GLN A 39 4.11 -25.96 3.00
N ALA A 40 3.36 -25.34 3.92
CA ALA A 40 2.61 -24.12 3.64
C ALA A 40 3.56 -22.94 3.34
N CYS A 41 3.20 -22.07 2.40
CA CYS A 41 3.98 -20.86 2.12
C CYS A 41 4.17 -19.99 3.39
N PRO A 42 5.31 -19.28 3.49
CA PRO A 42 5.56 -18.39 4.62
C PRO A 42 4.55 -17.24 4.69
N LYS A 43 4.60 -16.51 5.81
CA LYS A 43 3.88 -15.24 5.94
C LYS A 43 4.83 -14.07 5.82
N VAL A 44 4.43 -13.04 5.10
CA VAL A 44 5.11 -11.74 5.01
C VAL A 44 4.15 -10.68 5.50
N ALA A 45 4.58 -9.81 6.42
CA ALA A 45 3.71 -8.84 7.10
C ALA A 45 2.43 -9.48 7.69
N GLY A 46 2.51 -10.75 8.14
CA GLY A 46 1.36 -11.50 8.67
C GLY A 46 0.35 -12.02 7.62
N LEU A 47 0.53 -11.69 6.34
CA LEU A 47 -0.25 -12.23 5.22
C LEU A 47 0.39 -13.48 4.66
N ILE A 48 -0.43 -14.41 4.17
CA ILE A 48 0.05 -15.61 3.49
C ILE A 48 0.63 -15.18 2.14
N ASP A 49 1.88 -15.51 1.89
CA ASP A 49 2.51 -15.43 0.58
C ASP A 49 1.91 -16.52 -0.33
N PRO A 50 1.18 -16.18 -1.39
CA PRO A 50 0.43 -17.18 -2.16
C PRO A 50 1.19 -17.85 -3.30
N ASP A 51 2.34 -17.30 -3.69
CA ASP A 51 3.23 -17.87 -4.71
C ASP A 51 4.57 -18.33 -4.11
N CYS A 52 4.72 -18.24 -2.78
CA CYS A 52 5.88 -18.70 -2.02
C CYS A 52 7.18 -18.02 -2.49
N ASN A 53 7.12 -16.80 -3.02
CA ASN A 53 8.28 -16.10 -3.57
C ASN A 53 9.02 -15.22 -2.52
N GLY A 54 8.48 -15.11 -1.30
CA GLY A 54 9.02 -14.28 -0.22
C GLY A 54 8.60 -12.82 -0.27
N PHE A 55 7.71 -12.43 -1.18
CA PHE A 55 7.23 -11.05 -1.38
C PHE A 55 5.71 -10.97 -1.33
N ILE A 56 5.20 -9.85 -0.83
CA ILE A 56 3.78 -9.50 -0.92
C ILE A 56 3.62 -8.19 -1.67
N ARG A 57 2.88 -8.26 -2.77
CA ARG A 57 2.46 -7.12 -3.57
C ARG A 57 0.99 -6.84 -3.28
N PHE A 58 0.75 -5.72 -2.60
CA PHE A 58 -0.54 -5.34 -2.07
C PHE A 58 -1.09 -4.14 -2.86
N ALA A 59 -2.00 -4.38 -3.80
CA ALA A 59 -2.59 -3.30 -4.57
C ALA A 59 -3.74 -2.63 -3.80
N ILE A 60 -3.79 -1.31 -3.81
CA ILE A 60 -4.89 -0.53 -3.24
C ILE A 60 -5.55 0.26 -4.35
N THR A 61 -6.85 0.04 -4.54
CA THR A 61 -7.64 0.69 -5.59
C THR A 61 -8.86 1.39 -5.04
N GLY A 62 -9.22 2.49 -5.69
CA GLY A 62 -10.31 3.33 -5.25
C GLY A 62 -10.36 4.64 -6.01
N ASP A 63 -10.84 5.67 -5.32
CA ASP A 63 -10.98 7.01 -5.87
C ASP A 63 -9.84 7.95 -5.45
N SER A 64 -10.10 9.26 -5.38
CA SER A 64 -9.10 10.27 -5.04
C SER A 64 -8.51 10.09 -3.64
N ILE A 65 -9.26 9.47 -2.73
CA ILE A 65 -8.76 9.16 -1.38
C ILE A 65 -7.64 8.12 -1.47
N VAL A 66 -7.80 7.05 -2.27
CA VAL A 66 -6.71 6.09 -2.50
C VAL A 66 -5.54 6.74 -3.21
N LYS A 67 -5.81 7.57 -4.22
CA LYS A 67 -4.76 8.27 -4.98
C LYS A 67 -3.91 9.22 -4.12
N GLY A 68 -4.37 9.58 -2.91
CA GLY A 68 -3.65 10.49 -2.04
C GLY A 68 -3.80 11.95 -2.45
N ILE A 69 -4.87 12.34 -3.14
CA ILE A 69 -5.05 13.76 -3.50
C ILE A 69 -5.10 14.59 -2.22
N GLY A 70 -4.23 15.60 -2.11
CA GLY A 70 -4.10 16.42 -0.91
C GLY A 70 -3.04 15.95 0.08
N ASP A 71 -2.42 14.79 -0.14
CA ASP A 71 -1.29 14.31 0.65
C ASP A 71 -0.04 15.15 0.36
N LEU A 72 0.66 15.58 1.41
CA LEU A 72 1.95 16.28 1.31
C LEU A 72 3.07 15.31 0.92
N HIS A 73 2.90 14.03 1.21
CA HIS A 73 3.87 12.99 0.86
C HIS A 73 3.81 12.63 -0.62
N ILE A 74 4.93 12.79 -1.31
CA ILE A 74 5.09 12.47 -2.73
C ILE A 74 6.11 11.36 -2.97
N ASP A 75 5.95 10.62 -4.06
CA ASP A 75 7.00 9.74 -4.59
C ASP A 75 8.03 10.54 -5.39
N ASP A 76 9.08 9.90 -5.89
CA ASP A 76 10.19 10.51 -6.63
C ASP A 76 9.75 11.17 -7.94
N ARG A 77 8.51 10.93 -8.38
CA ARG A 77 7.91 11.56 -9.56
C ARG A 77 7.06 12.78 -9.19
N GLY A 78 7.02 13.14 -7.91
CA GLY A 78 6.17 14.18 -7.35
C GLY A 78 4.69 13.78 -7.27
N GLU A 79 4.38 12.48 -7.28
CA GLU A 79 3.00 12.00 -7.20
C GLU A 79 2.62 11.66 -5.76
N PRO A 80 1.43 12.05 -5.28
CA PRO A 80 1.01 11.72 -3.93
C PRO A 80 0.99 10.22 -3.67
N ILE A 81 1.53 9.80 -2.52
CA ILE A 81 1.60 8.37 -2.16
C ILE A 81 0.32 7.88 -1.47
N GLY A 82 -0.38 8.77 -0.76
CA GLY A 82 -1.60 8.48 -0.01
C GLY A 82 -1.38 7.52 1.16
N TYR A 83 -2.49 7.17 1.82
CA TYR A 83 -2.47 6.08 2.80
C TYR A 83 -1.91 4.75 2.27
N PRO A 84 -1.98 4.38 0.96
CA PRO A 84 -1.28 3.23 0.41
C PRO A 84 0.23 3.24 0.67
N GLY A 85 0.93 4.33 0.29
CA GLY A 85 2.37 4.43 0.49
C GLY A 85 2.73 4.49 1.97
N LEU A 86 1.95 5.22 2.77
CA LEU A 86 2.13 5.30 4.21
C LEU A 86 1.92 3.96 4.95
N ILE A 87 1.09 3.04 4.42
CA ILE A 87 1.03 1.66 4.91
C ILE A 87 2.37 0.97 4.66
N GLU A 88 2.96 1.16 3.48
CA GLU A 88 4.24 0.54 3.14
C GLU A 88 5.38 1.06 4.01
N ARG A 89 5.42 2.38 4.28
CA ARG A 89 6.36 3.00 5.21
C ARG A 89 6.23 2.37 6.60
N ARG A 90 5.02 2.36 7.17
CA ARG A 90 4.73 1.73 8.48
C ARG A 90 5.02 0.23 8.54
N VAL A 91 4.78 -0.49 7.44
CA VAL A 91 5.08 -1.92 7.42
C VAL A 91 6.58 -2.13 7.60
N ASN A 92 7.37 -1.25 6.97
CA ASN A 92 8.82 -1.25 6.99
C ASN A 92 9.37 -2.69 6.89
N LEU A 93 9.05 -3.35 5.77
CA LEU A 93 9.61 -4.64 5.40
C LEU A 93 10.01 -4.57 3.93
N PRO A 94 11.25 -4.90 3.57
CA PRO A 94 11.70 -4.88 2.19
C PRO A 94 10.97 -5.86 1.27
N GLU A 95 10.41 -6.93 1.85
CA GLU A 95 9.62 -7.96 1.18
C GLU A 95 8.15 -7.54 0.92
N PHE A 96 7.74 -6.36 1.40
CA PHE A 96 6.38 -5.85 1.24
C PHE A 96 6.38 -4.62 0.32
N ARG A 97 5.50 -4.63 -0.68
CA ARG A 97 5.29 -3.49 -1.57
C ARG A 97 3.81 -3.21 -1.74
N THR A 98 3.47 -1.94 -1.73
CA THR A 98 2.13 -1.46 -2.06
C THR A 98 2.11 -0.95 -3.50
N LEU A 99 0.94 -1.04 -4.12
CA LEU A 99 0.71 -0.41 -5.41
C LEU A 99 -0.53 0.47 -5.31
N ASN A 100 -0.32 1.78 -5.33
CA ASN A 100 -1.39 2.76 -5.38
C ASN A 100 -1.98 2.84 -6.81
N ILE A 101 -3.20 2.33 -6.98
CA ILE A 101 -3.97 2.42 -8.24
C ILE A 101 -5.29 3.16 -8.02
N GLY A 102 -5.25 4.23 -7.20
CA GLY A 102 -6.36 5.16 -7.05
C GLY A 102 -6.63 5.96 -8.34
N ASP A 103 -7.90 6.15 -8.67
CA ASP A 103 -8.33 6.92 -9.84
C ASP A 103 -9.39 7.95 -9.41
N PRO A 104 -9.07 9.25 -9.39
CA PRO A 104 -10.00 10.28 -8.97
C PRO A 104 -11.38 10.16 -9.65
N GLY A 105 -12.44 10.19 -8.84
CA GLY A 105 -13.82 10.07 -9.31
C GLY A 105 -14.32 8.64 -9.53
N ALA A 106 -13.50 7.61 -9.26
CA ALA A 106 -13.90 6.21 -9.46
C ALA A 106 -15.17 5.84 -8.66
N THR A 107 -16.02 5.04 -9.31
CA THR A 107 -17.22 4.43 -8.71
C THR A 107 -17.13 2.91 -8.83
N PRO A 108 -17.93 2.13 -8.08
CA PRO A 108 -17.96 0.68 -8.26
C PRO A 108 -18.31 0.29 -9.70
N ARG A 109 -19.13 1.09 -10.38
CA ARG A 109 -19.51 0.92 -11.79
C ARG A 109 -18.35 1.18 -12.75
N SER A 110 -17.58 2.25 -12.57
CA SER A 110 -16.44 2.55 -13.43
C SER A 110 -15.35 1.49 -13.27
N LEU A 111 -15.04 1.11 -12.01
CA LEU A 111 -14.12 0.02 -11.70
C LEU A 111 -14.59 -1.29 -12.34
N LEU A 112 -15.86 -1.68 -12.22
CA LEU A 112 -16.35 -2.91 -12.83
C LEU A 112 -16.19 -2.95 -14.36
N ARG A 113 -16.35 -1.81 -15.05
CA ARG A 113 -16.20 -1.72 -16.52
C ARG A 113 -14.75 -1.65 -16.96
N GLY A 114 -13.86 -1.21 -16.08
CA GLY A 114 -12.52 -0.77 -16.43
C GLY A 114 -11.39 -1.47 -15.70
N PHE A 115 -11.64 -2.33 -14.71
CA PHE A 115 -10.66 -2.71 -13.68
C PHE A 115 -9.29 -3.11 -14.23
N VAL A 116 -9.23 -3.94 -15.28
CA VAL A 116 -7.96 -4.34 -15.92
C VAL A 116 -7.22 -3.13 -16.47
N ARG A 117 -7.92 -2.22 -17.17
CA ARG A 117 -7.33 -0.95 -17.63
C ARG A 117 -6.91 -0.05 -16.49
N TYR A 118 -7.57 -0.11 -15.33
CA TYR A 118 -7.14 0.65 -14.15
C TYR A 118 -5.81 0.12 -13.62
N ILE A 119 -5.65 -1.20 -13.57
CA ILE A 119 -4.37 -1.84 -13.22
C ILE A 119 -3.29 -1.47 -14.25
N ASP A 120 -3.61 -1.54 -15.55
CA ASP A 120 -2.65 -1.27 -16.62
C ASP A 120 -2.23 0.21 -16.68
N LYS A 121 -3.09 1.15 -16.26
CA LYS A 121 -2.80 2.59 -16.20
C LYS A 121 -1.82 3.00 -15.08
N GLY A 122 -1.68 2.18 -14.03
CA GLY A 122 -0.68 2.36 -12.96
C GLY A 122 0.71 1.79 -13.28
N ARG A 123 0.92 1.31 -14.52
CA ARG A 123 2.19 0.76 -15.06
C ARG A 123 2.94 -0.21 -14.14
N ILE A 124 2.36 -1.40 -13.91
CA ILE A 124 3.15 -2.60 -13.60
C ILE A 124 4.02 -2.89 -14.83
N THR A 125 5.32 -2.62 -14.75
CA THR A 125 6.28 -2.91 -15.80
C THR A 125 6.29 -4.41 -16.09
N THR A 126 5.86 -4.78 -17.28
CA THR A 126 6.12 -6.09 -17.91
C THR A 126 5.74 -7.33 -17.09
N ARG A 127 4.44 -7.54 -16.79
CA ARG A 127 3.67 -8.81 -16.95
C ARG A 127 2.50 -8.92 -15.97
N LYS A 128 1.30 -8.54 -16.46
CA LYS A 128 -0.03 -9.04 -16.04
C LYS A 128 -0.46 -8.81 -14.57
N THR A 129 -1.78 -8.76 -14.38
CA THR A 129 -2.47 -8.80 -13.07
C THR A 129 -2.16 -10.04 -12.22
N THR A 130 -1.26 -10.93 -12.68
CA THR A 130 -0.84 -12.17 -12.02
C THR A 130 0.17 -11.92 -10.90
N ASP A 131 0.71 -10.71 -10.84
CA ASP A 131 1.78 -10.32 -9.91
C ASP A 131 1.21 -9.56 -8.70
N ILE A 132 -0.10 -9.55 -8.49
CA ILE A 132 -0.73 -8.94 -7.31
C ILE A 132 -1.27 -10.04 -6.40
N ASP A 133 -0.83 -10.04 -5.15
CA ASP A 133 -1.16 -11.06 -4.17
C ASP A 133 -2.46 -10.71 -3.42
N TYR A 134 -2.66 -9.42 -3.15
CA TYR A 134 -3.83 -8.91 -2.42
C TYR A 134 -4.32 -7.58 -3.00
N PHE A 135 -5.62 -7.35 -2.84
CA PHE A 135 -6.32 -6.12 -3.17
C PHE A 135 -7.03 -5.55 -1.95
N LEU A 136 -6.81 -4.27 -1.67
CA LEU A 136 -7.67 -3.46 -0.82
C LEU A 136 -8.50 -2.53 -1.72
N ILE A 137 -9.81 -2.51 -1.51
CA ILE A 137 -10.73 -1.73 -2.34
C ILE A 137 -11.49 -0.73 -1.47
N GLN A 138 -11.24 0.55 -1.70
CA GLN A 138 -11.97 1.66 -1.08
C GLN A 138 -12.71 2.43 -2.17
N VAL A 139 -14.03 2.21 -2.28
CA VAL A 139 -14.83 2.83 -3.32
C VAL A 139 -16.29 2.97 -2.89
N GLY A 140 -16.93 4.04 -3.36
CA GLY A 140 -18.37 4.25 -3.18
C GLY A 140 -18.73 5.69 -2.92
N THR A 141 -17.79 6.50 -2.41
CA THR A 141 -18.01 7.92 -2.09
C THR A 141 -18.49 8.70 -3.31
N ASN A 142 -17.82 8.56 -4.46
CA ASN A 142 -18.23 9.22 -5.70
C ASN A 142 -19.55 8.72 -6.30
N SER A 143 -20.11 7.62 -5.80
CA SER A 143 -21.46 7.18 -6.22
C SER A 143 -22.56 8.12 -5.73
N TYR A 144 -22.26 9.01 -4.77
CA TYR A 144 -23.15 10.11 -4.41
C TYR A 144 -23.55 10.94 -5.63
N TRP A 145 -22.63 11.20 -6.57
CA TRP A 145 -22.94 12.03 -7.74
C TRP A 145 -23.88 11.35 -8.73
N ASP A 146 -23.83 10.02 -8.80
CA ASP A 146 -24.79 9.23 -9.57
C ASP A 146 -26.15 9.16 -8.83
N TYR A 147 -26.13 9.09 -7.50
CA TYR A 147 -27.32 9.18 -6.65
C TYR A 147 -28.02 10.52 -6.79
N ASN A 148 -27.30 11.63 -6.70
CA ASN A 148 -27.89 12.97 -6.81
C ASN A 148 -28.53 13.21 -8.18
N ARG A 149 -28.02 12.55 -9.23
CA ARG A 149 -28.59 12.62 -10.59
C ARG A 149 -29.79 11.68 -10.80
N ASP A 150 -29.76 10.48 -10.23
CA ASP A 150 -30.85 9.49 -10.34
C ASP A 150 -30.96 8.67 -9.03
N PRO A 151 -31.68 9.20 -8.02
CA PRO A 151 -31.80 8.55 -6.71
C PRO A 151 -32.50 7.20 -6.78
N ALA A 152 -33.36 6.97 -7.78
CA ALA A 152 -34.10 5.73 -7.94
C ALA A 152 -33.19 4.56 -8.38
N ARG A 153 -32.04 4.85 -9.01
CA ARG A 153 -31.13 3.84 -9.57
C ARG A 153 -29.77 3.74 -8.88
N ASN A 154 -29.43 4.68 -8.00
CA ASN A 154 -28.13 4.69 -7.31
C ASN A 154 -28.25 4.89 -5.80
N THR A 155 -29.29 4.34 -5.17
CA THR A 155 -29.39 4.32 -3.71
C THR A 155 -28.16 3.68 -3.06
N PRO A 156 -27.86 3.99 -1.80
CA PRO A 156 -26.78 3.35 -1.04
C PRO A 156 -26.83 1.80 -1.11
N ALA A 157 -28.02 1.21 -1.02
CA ALA A 157 -28.23 -0.23 -1.15
C ALA A 157 -27.84 -0.77 -2.55
N GLN A 158 -28.17 -0.03 -3.61
CA GLN A 158 -27.80 -0.40 -4.98
C GLN A 158 -26.28 -0.28 -5.18
N VAL A 159 -25.64 0.73 -4.59
CA VAL A 159 -24.18 0.90 -4.63
C VAL A 159 -23.47 -0.24 -3.89
N ALA A 160 -23.95 -0.63 -2.70
CA ALA A 160 -23.44 -1.82 -2.00
C ALA A 160 -23.60 -3.11 -2.84
N THR A 161 -24.69 -3.22 -3.60
CA THR A 161 -24.89 -4.33 -4.55
C THR A 161 -23.87 -4.29 -5.69
N GLN A 162 -23.52 -3.10 -6.20
CA GLN A 162 -22.47 -2.94 -7.21
C GLN A 162 -21.10 -3.36 -6.66
N ILE A 163 -20.77 -3.01 -5.42
CA ILE A 163 -19.55 -3.45 -4.73
C ILE A 163 -19.46 -4.98 -4.64
N VAL A 164 -20.57 -5.66 -4.28
CA VAL A 164 -20.63 -7.13 -4.29
C VAL A 164 -20.39 -7.70 -5.69
N ARG A 165 -20.92 -7.06 -6.75
CA ARG A 165 -20.69 -7.47 -8.14
C ARG A 165 -19.24 -7.27 -8.55
N LEU A 166 -18.63 -6.16 -8.16
CA LEU A 166 -17.22 -5.86 -8.38
C LEU A 166 -16.33 -6.95 -7.77
N ARG A 167 -16.53 -7.29 -6.49
CA ARG A 167 -15.79 -8.38 -5.83
C ARG A 167 -15.88 -9.69 -6.61
N LYS A 168 -17.11 -10.11 -6.95
CA LYS A 168 -17.33 -11.36 -7.71
C LYS A 168 -16.63 -11.33 -9.06
N TRP A 169 -16.67 -10.18 -9.75
CA TRP A 169 -16.02 -10.01 -11.03
C TRP A 169 -14.50 -10.09 -10.89
N ILE A 170 -13.88 -9.43 -9.91
CA ILE A 170 -12.43 -9.46 -9.70
C ILE A 170 -11.96 -10.88 -9.41
N ILE A 171 -12.62 -11.60 -8.48
CA ILE A 171 -12.28 -13.00 -8.17
C ILE A 171 -12.34 -13.86 -9.44
N LYS A 172 -13.41 -13.70 -10.23
CA LYS A 172 -13.61 -14.50 -11.44
C LYS A 172 -12.58 -14.21 -12.53
N ASN A 173 -12.22 -12.94 -12.74
CA ASN A 173 -11.46 -12.52 -13.92
C ASN A 173 -9.95 -12.37 -13.66
N LEU A 174 -9.52 -12.14 -12.41
CA LEU A 174 -8.10 -12.05 -12.09
C LEU A 174 -7.49 -13.39 -11.67
N GLY A 175 -8.29 -14.47 -11.63
CA GLY A 175 -7.78 -15.81 -11.37
C GLY A 175 -7.12 -15.95 -9.98
N LEU A 176 -7.56 -15.14 -9.01
CA LEU A 176 -7.04 -15.18 -7.65
C LEU A 176 -7.19 -16.61 -7.07
N ARG A 177 -6.10 -17.16 -6.54
CA ARG A 177 -5.98 -18.60 -6.21
C ARG A 177 -6.93 -18.99 -5.06
N ASN A 178 -7.45 -20.22 -5.12
CA ASN A 178 -8.33 -20.76 -4.10
C ASN A 178 -7.55 -21.05 -2.80
N GLY A 179 -7.94 -20.45 -1.66
CA GLY A 179 -7.45 -20.84 -0.33
C GLY A 179 -7.25 -19.69 0.67
N TYR A 180 -7.12 -18.45 0.21
CA TYR A 180 -7.04 -17.24 1.05
C TYR A 180 -8.04 -16.19 0.55
N GLU A 181 -8.28 -15.11 1.33
CA GLU A 181 -9.22 -14.02 0.97
C GLU A 181 -8.45 -12.79 0.44
N PRO A 182 -8.04 -12.77 -0.84
CA PRO A 182 -7.15 -11.76 -1.43
C PRO A 182 -7.79 -10.40 -1.59
N ILE A 183 -9.12 -10.31 -1.54
CA ILE A 183 -9.82 -9.04 -1.70
C ILE A 183 -10.38 -8.62 -0.35
N VAL A 184 -9.97 -7.44 0.08
CA VAL A 184 -10.45 -6.75 1.27
C VAL A 184 -11.20 -5.49 0.85
N PHE A 185 -12.34 -5.23 1.46
CA PHE A 185 -13.06 -3.97 1.29
C PHE A 185 -12.96 -3.09 2.54
N THR A 186 -13.18 -1.80 2.34
CA THR A 186 -13.25 -0.83 3.44
C THR A 186 -14.65 -0.24 3.57
N ALA A 187 -15.03 0.13 4.80
CA ALA A 187 -16.05 1.15 4.98
C ALA A 187 -15.47 2.51 4.56
N GLN A 188 -16.31 3.38 4.03
CA GLN A 188 -15.91 4.67 3.47
C GLN A 188 -15.72 5.71 4.58
N VAL A 189 -14.83 6.67 4.32
CA VAL A 189 -14.58 7.84 5.16
C VAL A 189 -15.77 8.81 5.06
N PRO A 190 -16.39 9.24 6.19
CA PRO A 190 -17.28 10.39 6.23
C PRO A 190 -16.49 11.67 5.94
N LEU A 191 -17.04 12.57 5.11
CA LEU A 191 -16.37 13.81 4.71
C LEU A 191 -17.09 14.98 5.40
N THR A 192 -16.38 15.78 6.21
CA THR A 192 -16.95 16.88 7.03
C THR A 192 -17.46 18.00 6.14
N ASN A 193 -16.63 18.44 5.20
CA ASN A 193 -16.94 19.56 4.32
C ASN A 193 -17.82 19.19 3.12
N ARG A 194 -18.14 17.90 3.00
CA ARG A 194 -19.23 17.41 2.15
C ARG A 194 -20.34 16.81 3.01
N GLU A 195 -20.79 17.56 4.01
CA GLU A 195 -21.84 17.11 4.92
C GLU A 195 -23.11 16.66 4.18
N TYR A 196 -23.39 17.28 3.02
CA TYR A 196 -24.47 16.89 2.12
C TYR A 196 -24.36 15.44 1.59
N GLN A 197 -23.16 14.85 1.56
CA GLN A 197 -22.92 13.44 1.22
C GLN A 197 -23.03 12.50 2.43
N ASN A 198 -22.86 13.01 3.65
CA ASN A 198 -22.78 12.17 4.85
C ASN A 198 -23.99 11.25 5.08
N PRO A 199 -25.26 11.67 4.84
CA PRO A 199 -26.39 10.74 4.93
C PRO A 199 -26.24 9.53 4.00
N PHE A 200 -25.82 9.77 2.75
CA PHE A 200 -25.57 8.72 1.77
C PHE A 200 -24.42 7.80 2.20
N ILE A 201 -23.31 8.36 2.67
CA ILE A 201 -22.13 7.59 3.12
C ILE A 201 -22.46 6.74 4.35
N ARG A 202 -23.18 7.30 5.34
CA ARG A 202 -23.61 6.57 6.54
C ARG A 202 -24.51 5.40 6.19
N GLU A 203 -25.49 5.60 5.30
CA GLU A 203 -26.36 4.52 4.83
C GLU A 203 -25.57 3.47 4.04
N LEU A 204 -24.68 3.89 3.13
CA LEU A 204 -23.81 2.99 2.37
C LEU A 204 -22.94 2.13 3.29
N ASN A 205 -22.29 2.74 4.29
CA ASN A 205 -21.49 2.06 5.29
C ASN A 205 -22.32 1.06 6.10
N SER A 206 -23.57 1.40 6.44
CA SER A 206 -24.48 0.46 7.10
C SER A 206 -24.70 -0.82 6.26
N HIS A 207 -24.82 -0.69 4.94
CA HIS A 207 -24.94 -1.83 4.04
C HIS A 207 -23.63 -2.62 3.90
N ILE A 208 -22.50 -1.92 3.73
CA ILE A 208 -21.17 -2.55 3.63
C ILE A 208 -20.85 -3.36 4.89
N LEU A 209 -21.10 -2.79 6.07
CA LEU A 209 -20.83 -3.45 7.36
C LEU A 209 -21.78 -4.61 7.63
N ARG A 210 -23.06 -4.55 7.22
CA ARG A 210 -23.95 -5.73 7.22
C ARG A 210 -23.44 -6.85 6.32
N LEU A 211 -22.67 -6.51 5.29
CA LEU A 211 -22.05 -7.46 4.35
C LEU A 211 -20.58 -7.79 4.71
N LYS A 212 -20.09 -7.42 5.90
CA LYS A 212 -18.69 -7.54 6.32
C LYS A 212 -18.06 -8.89 6.00
N LYS A 213 -18.72 -10.01 6.36
CA LYS A 213 -18.22 -11.37 6.08
C LYS A 213 -18.17 -11.67 4.57
N LYS A 214 -19.17 -11.22 3.81
CA LYS A 214 -19.28 -11.49 2.37
C LYS A 214 -18.27 -10.69 1.55
N LEU A 215 -17.94 -9.49 2.02
CA LEU A 215 -17.02 -8.57 1.38
C LEU A 215 -15.60 -8.64 1.96
N ASN A 216 -15.36 -9.44 3.01
CA ASN A 216 -14.11 -9.41 3.78
C ASN A 216 -13.74 -7.97 4.19
N VAL A 217 -14.67 -7.27 4.84
CA VAL A 217 -14.40 -5.91 5.32
C VAL A 217 -13.53 -5.98 6.55
N ARG A 218 -12.27 -5.56 6.44
CA ARG A 218 -11.30 -5.57 7.55
C ARG A 218 -11.04 -4.18 8.09
N VAL A 219 -11.07 -3.16 7.23
CA VAL A 219 -10.79 -1.77 7.58
C VAL A 219 -12.10 -0.97 7.61
N ASP A 220 -12.34 -0.25 8.68
CA ASP A 220 -13.54 0.56 8.87
C ASP A 220 -13.15 2.03 9.05
N PHE A 221 -12.88 2.71 7.93
CA PHE A 221 -12.48 4.12 7.95
C PHE A 221 -13.58 5.05 8.46
N SER A 222 -14.81 4.57 8.61
CA SER A 222 -15.89 5.37 9.20
C SER A 222 -15.72 5.71 10.68
N ARG A 223 -14.73 5.06 11.31
CA ARG A 223 -14.35 5.30 12.70
C ARG A 223 -13.37 6.45 12.89
N ILE A 224 -12.75 6.91 11.81
CA ILE A 224 -11.79 8.00 11.87
C ILE A 224 -12.58 9.33 11.90
N PRO A 225 -12.41 10.16 12.93
CA PRO A 225 -13.00 11.50 12.94
C PRO A 225 -12.51 12.30 11.74
N THR A 226 -13.38 12.91 10.96
CA THR A 226 -12.91 13.62 9.77
C THR A 226 -12.06 14.86 10.10
N SER A 227 -12.23 15.43 11.30
CA SER A 227 -11.39 16.52 11.79
C SER A 227 -9.90 16.18 11.89
N VAL A 228 -9.54 14.89 11.94
CA VAL A 228 -8.13 14.46 11.94
C VAL A 228 -7.62 14.11 10.54
N LEU A 229 -8.47 14.20 9.51
CA LEU A 229 -8.11 13.90 8.13
C LEU A 229 -8.00 15.16 7.27
N MET A 230 -8.80 16.18 7.55
CA MET A 230 -8.94 17.39 6.73
C MET A 230 -8.29 18.57 7.47
N LEU A 231 -6.99 18.78 7.28
CA LEU A 231 -6.24 19.93 7.83
C LEU A 231 -6.05 21.05 6.79
N GLY A 232 -6.11 20.72 5.49
CA GLY A 232 -5.95 21.65 4.38
C GLY A 232 -7.26 21.95 3.62
N ASP A 233 -7.27 21.72 2.30
CA ASP A 233 -8.47 21.98 1.50
C ASP A 233 -9.67 21.15 1.97
N ASP A 234 -10.83 21.78 1.96
CA ASP A 234 -12.06 21.21 2.50
C ASP A 234 -12.60 20.04 1.62
N LEU A 235 -11.80 19.42 0.76
CA LEU A 235 -12.25 18.47 -0.25
C LEU A 235 -11.63 17.08 -0.11
N HIS A 236 -10.36 17.00 0.26
CA HIS A 236 -9.62 15.74 0.40
C HIS A 236 -8.87 15.67 1.72
N PRO A 237 -8.63 14.46 2.27
CA PRO A 237 -7.73 14.34 3.39
C PRO A 237 -6.38 14.97 3.06
N SER A 238 -5.88 15.84 3.92
CA SER A 238 -4.47 16.26 3.91
C SER A 238 -3.64 15.43 4.88
N ASN A 239 -4.28 14.83 5.90
CA ASN A 239 -3.64 13.93 6.83
C ASN A 239 -4.11 12.49 6.60
N TYR A 240 -3.27 11.70 5.92
CA TYR A 240 -3.55 10.29 5.64
C TYR A 240 -3.04 9.31 6.72
N ARG A 241 -2.32 9.81 7.74
CA ARG A 241 -1.69 9.02 8.79
C ARG A 241 -2.71 8.15 9.56
N PRO A 242 -3.86 8.67 10.02
CA PRO A 242 -4.86 7.85 10.71
C PRO A 242 -5.43 6.72 9.84
N MET A 243 -5.55 6.95 8.53
CA MET A 243 -6.01 5.93 7.59
C MET A 243 -4.98 4.82 7.45
N ALA A 244 -3.72 5.18 7.22
CA ALA A 244 -2.64 4.22 7.08
C ALA A 244 -2.43 3.40 8.35
N ALA A 245 -2.44 4.04 9.53
CA ALA A 245 -2.33 3.37 10.83
C ALA A 245 -3.50 2.39 11.07
N LEU A 246 -4.75 2.82 10.80
CA LEU A 246 -5.91 1.95 10.97
C LEU A 246 -5.86 0.76 10.00
N ALA A 247 -5.50 1.00 8.75
CA ALA A 247 -5.39 -0.04 7.73
C ALA A 247 -4.26 -1.02 8.08
N GLN A 248 -3.07 -0.53 8.43
CA GLN A 248 -1.93 -1.34 8.83
C GLN A 248 -2.33 -2.29 9.97
N ARG A 249 -2.90 -1.75 11.04
CA ARG A 249 -3.30 -2.52 12.22
C ARG A 249 -4.39 -3.55 11.90
N ALA A 250 -5.37 -3.18 11.08
CA ALA A 250 -6.49 -4.04 10.73
C ALA A 250 -6.10 -5.18 9.76
N LEU A 251 -5.13 -4.94 8.88
CA LEU A 251 -4.70 -5.87 7.83
C LEU A 251 -3.57 -6.79 8.31
N PHE A 252 -2.58 -6.24 8.99
CA PHE A 252 -1.32 -6.91 9.31
C PHE A 252 -1.15 -7.17 10.82
N GLY A 253 -1.87 -6.44 11.68
CA GLY A 253 -1.68 -6.51 13.13
C GLY A 253 -0.35 -5.90 13.56
N PRO A 254 0.15 -6.19 14.77
CA PRO A 254 1.50 -5.80 15.15
C PRO A 254 2.50 -6.59 14.28
N ILE A 255 3.46 -5.87 13.70
CA ILE A 255 4.49 -6.48 12.87
C ILE A 255 5.47 -7.19 13.80
N GLN A 256 5.69 -8.49 13.54
CA GLN A 256 6.51 -9.31 14.43
C GLN A 256 7.97 -8.89 14.34
N VAL A 257 8.62 -8.72 15.50
CA VAL A 257 10.03 -8.35 15.63
C VAL A 257 10.94 -9.36 14.92
N GLU A 258 10.55 -10.64 14.89
CA GLU A 258 11.28 -11.69 14.20
C GLU A 258 11.38 -11.48 12.68
N ALA A 259 10.39 -10.82 12.05
CA ALA A 259 10.49 -10.47 10.64
C ALA A 259 11.54 -9.36 10.39
N ARG A 260 11.84 -8.57 11.42
CA ARG A 260 12.73 -7.39 11.36
C ARG A 260 14.21 -7.74 11.57
N LYS A 261 14.50 -8.74 12.42
CA LYS A 261 15.87 -9.20 12.76
C LYS A 261 16.71 -9.75 11.60
N ARG A 262 16.15 -9.85 10.39
CA ARG A 262 16.83 -10.42 9.22
C ARG A 262 17.58 -9.35 8.42
N PHE A 263 17.20 -8.09 8.56
CA PHE A 263 17.70 -6.99 7.75
C PHE A 263 18.77 -6.20 8.51
N VAL A 264 19.70 -5.63 7.75
CA VAL A 264 20.74 -4.74 8.29
C VAL A 264 20.14 -3.34 8.43
N ASP A 265 20.57 -2.66 9.48
CA ASP A 265 20.22 -1.31 9.90
C ASP A 265 21.54 -0.77 10.48
N GLU A 266 22.35 -0.13 9.64
CA GLU A 266 23.75 0.20 9.93
C GLU A 266 23.91 1.39 10.89
N ASP A 267 23.08 2.42 10.77
CA ASP A 267 23.07 3.59 11.67
C ASP A 267 22.11 3.44 12.87
N HIS A 268 21.25 2.43 12.87
CA HIS A 268 20.29 2.10 13.93
C HIS A 268 19.17 3.13 14.10
N ASP A 269 18.76 3.78 13.01
CA ASP A 269 17.61 4.68 12.96
C ASP A 269 16.25 3.92 12.91
N GLY A 270 16.29 2.62 12.59
CA GLY A 270 15.12 1.74 12.48
C GLY A 270 14.55 1.58 11.06
N LEU A 271 15.17 2.20 10.05
CA LEU A 271 15.06 1.83 8.65
C LEU A 271 16.07 0.71 8.34
N TYR A 272 16.10 0.24 7.09
CA TYR A 272 17.01 -0.84 6.72
C TYR A 272 17.78 -0.43 5.48
N ASP A 273 19.06 -0.80 5.42
CA ASP A 273 19.98 -0.40 4.36
C ASP A 273 19.46 -0.74 2.96
N GLU A 274 18.71 -1.84 2.83
CA GLU A 274 18.16 -2.28 1.55
C GLU A 274 16.94 -1.49 1.09
N THR A 275 16.27 -0.79 2.00
CA THR A 275 15.11 0.06 1.71
C THR A 275 15.47 1.52 1.62
N GLU A 276 16.38 2.02 2.45
CA GLU A 276 16.70 3.44 2.56
C GLU A 276 17.01 4.10 1.22
N PRO A 277 18.04 3.70 0.43
CA PRO A 277 18.34 4.39 -0.83
C PRO A 277 17.27 4.27 -1.90
N SER A 278 16.39 3.25 -1.81
CA SER A 278 15.46 2.90 -2.88
C SER A 278 14.01 3.27 -2.61
N LYS A 279 13.66 3.56 -1.36
CA LYS A 279 12.29 3.79 -0.91
C LYS A 279 12.16 5.07 -0.10
N PHE A 280 13.14 5.39 0.72
CA PHE A 280 13.15 6.57 1.58
C PHE A 280 14.13 7.64 1.10
N PHE A 281 15.03 7.28 0.17
CA PHE A 281 16.05 8.14 -0.43
C PHE A 281 17.11 8.66 0.55
N THR A 282 17.15 8.06 1.73
CA THR A 282 18.08 8.35 2.81
C THR A 282 19.42 7.62 2.64
N ASP A 283 20.45 8.09 3.36
CA ASP A 283 21.77 7.45 3.42
C ASP A 283 21.79 6.43 4.57
N PRO A 284 21.96 5.13 4.30
CA PRO A 284 21.88 4.07 5.31
C PRO A 284 23.02 4.08 6.34
N THR A 285 23.92 5.06 6.24
CA THR A 285 25.04 5.25 7.16
C THR A 285 24.89 6.52 7.99
N LEU A 286 23.81 7.27 7.80
CA LEU A 286 23.52 8.53 8.49
C LEU A 286 22.18 8.41 9.22
N LEU A 287 22.23 8.49 10.54
CA LEU A 287 21.04 8.50 11.39
C LEU A 287 20.00 9.55 10.96
N ASP A 288 20.45 10.69 10.43
CA ASP A 288 19.68 11.88 10.07
C ASP A 288 20.28 12.41 8.75
N THR A 289 19.56 12.20 7.65
CA THR A 289 20.05 12.45 6.28
C THR A 289 20.05 13.94 5.95
N ASP A 290 19.05 14.70 6.38
CA ASP A 290 18.89 16.11 6.02
C ASP A 290 19.38 17.11 7.09
N GLY A 291 19.64 16.61 8.29
CA GLY A 291 20.30 17.31 9.38
C GLY A 291 19.37 18.23 10.19
N ASP A 292 18.06 17.97 10.21
CA ASP A 292 17.06 18.79 10.90
C ASP A 292 16.95 18.48 12.41
N GLY A 293 17.54 17.35 12.84
CA GLY A 293 17.56 16.90 14.23
C GLY A 293 16.61 15.75 14.58
N LEU A 294 15.86 15.20 13.61
CA LEU A 294 15.14 13.93 13.71
C LEU A 294 15.93 12.82 13.00
N SER A 295 15.84 11.58 13.46
CA SER A 295 16.40 10.48 12.68
C SER A 295 15.51 10.14 11.48
N ASP A 296 16.08 9.66 10.39
CA ASP A 296 15.33 9.25 9.19
C ASP A 296 14.19 8.27 9.54
N GLY A 297 14.46 7.34 10.47
CA GLY A 297 13.46 6.43 11.02
C GLY A 297 12.38 7.08 11.88
N GLU A 298 12.70 8.10 12.69
CA GLU A 298 11.70 8.89 13.43
C GLU A 298 10.77 9.61 12.46
N GLU A 299 11.35 10.26 11.46
CA GLU A 299 10.63 10.94 10.40
C GLU A 299 9.74 10.00 9.61
N VAL A 300 10.27 8.88 9.11
CA VAL A 300 9.52 7.97 8.23
C VAL A 300 8.47 7.13 8.98
N LEU A 301 8.76 6.71 10.22
CA LEU A 301 7.94 5.74 10.96
C LEU A 301 7.05 6.37 12.03
N GLU A 302 7.45 7.50 12.61
CA GLU A 302 6.75 8.17 13.69
C GLU A 302 6.07 9.46 13.22
N PHE A 303 6.83 10.45 12.75
CA PHE A 303 6.32 11.78 12.40
C PHE A 303 5.68 11.86 11.02
N GLU A 304 6.09 10.95 10.14
CA GLU A 304 5.77 10.97 8.71
C GLU A 304 6.12 12.33 8.09
N THR A 305 7.36 12.77 8.27
CA THR A 305 7.98 13.88 7.53
C THR A 305 8.76 13.32 6.33
N ASP A 306 9.33 14.19 5.50
CA ASP A 306 10.24 13.81 4.42
C ASP A 306 11.70 13.90 4.89
N ALA A 307 12.30 12.75 5.20
CA ALA A 307 13.68 12.61 5.70
C ALA A 307 14.82 13.08 4.76
N ASN A 308 14.47 13.82 3.70
CA ASN A 308 15.41 14.46 2.79
C ASN A 308 15.15 15.98 2.68
N ALA A 309 14.23 16.50 3.48
CA ALA A 309 13.75 17.87 3.45
C ALA A 309 13.57 18.36 4.89
N PRO A 310 14.46 19.24 5.38
CA PRO A 310 14.43 19.67 6.79
C PRO A 310 13.14 20.35 7.24
N ASP A 311 12.27 20.76 6.32
CA ASP A 311 10.99 21.46 6.53
C ASP A 311 10.00 20.87 5.51
N THR A 312 9.15 19.95 5.98
CA THR A 312 8.26 19.14 5.14
C THR A 312 7.05 19.93 4.64
N ASP A 313 6.48 20.81 5.46
CA ASP A 313 5.27 21.56 5.10
C ASP A 313 5.55 22.94 4.47
N HIS A 314 6.82 23.33 4.46
CA HIS A 314 7.38 24.52 3.82
C HIS A 314 6.92 25.83 4.46
N ASP A 315 6.70 25.85 5.76
CA ASP A 315 6.38 27.05 6.54
C ASP A 315 7.62 27.89 6.94
N GLY A 316 8.82 27.29 6.82
CA GLY A 316 10.11 27.88 7.13
C GLY A 316 10.67 27.49 8.50
N ILE A 317 10.10 26.52 9.19
CA ILE A 317 10.57 25.94 10.45
C ILE A 317 10.96 24.48 10.19
N ASP A 318 12.12 24.07 10.70
CA ASP A 318 12.57 22.70 10.52
C ASP A 318 11.69 21.71 11.31
N ASP A 319 11.40 20.51 10.76
CA ASP A 319 10.47 19.55 11.35
C ASP A 319 10.91 19.12 12.77
N GLY A 320 12.21 18.91 12.97
CA GLY A 320 12.79 18.60 14.27
C GLY A 320 12.61 19.70 15.32
N VAL A 321 12.55 20.97 14.89
CA VAL A 321 12.25 22.10 15.78
C VAL A 321 10.78 22.08 16.18
N GLU A 322 9.89 21.81 15.23
CA GLU A 322 8.45 21.71 15.47
C GLU A 322 8.11 20.58 16.43
N VAL A 323 8.63 19.37 16.17
CA VAL A 323 8.47 18.21 17.05
C VAL A 323 8.98 18.50 18.46
N THR A 324 10.15 19.14 18.57
CA THR A 324 10.72 19.52 19.88
C THR A 324 9.83 20.52 20.62
N ASN A 325 9.18 21.43 19.92
CA ASN A 325 8.26 22.43 20.48
C ASN A 325 6.84 21.90 20.68
N GLY A 326 6.54 20.71 20.16
CA GLY A 326 5.22 20.07 20.23
C GLY A 326 4.20 20.65 19.25
N THR A 327 4.65 21.25 18.15
CA THR A 327 3.83 21.62 16.99
C THR A 327 3.77 20.45 16.00
N ASP A 328 2.98 20.55 14.93
CA ASP A 328 2.76 19.47 13.97
C ASP A 328 3.55 19.77 12.68
N PRO A 329 4.63 19.03 12.36
CA PRO A 329 5.53 19.32 11.23
C PRO A 329 4.93 19.06 9.84
N LEU A 330 3.61 18.93 9.77
CA LEU A 330 2.84 18.68 8.56
C LEU A 330 1.69 19.68 8.42
N ASP A 331 1.66 20.69 9.27
CA ASP A 331 0.65 21.72 9.34
C ASP A 331 1.33 23.08 9.49
N ALA A 332 1.50 23.74 8.35
CA ALA A 332 2.17 25.04 8.20
C ALA A 332 1.53 26.20 9.00
N GLU A 333 0.44 25.93 9.72
CA GLU A 333 -0.26 26.88 10.59
C GLU A 333 -0.20 26.46 12.08
N SER A 334 0.62 25.46 12.41
CA SER A 334 0.70 24.88 13.75
C SER A 334 1.61 25.65 14.72
N PHE A 335 2.42 26.59 14.21
CA PHE A 335 3.37 27.41 14.96
C PHE A 335 2.90 28.84 15.31
#